data_AF-A0A934R401-F1
#
_entry.id   AF-A0A934R401-F1
#
_cell.length_a   1.000
_cell.length_b   1.000
_cell.length_c   1.000
_cell.angle_alpha   90.00
_cell.angle_beta   90.00
_cell.angle_gamma   90.00
#
_symmetry.space_group_name_H-M   'P 1'
#
loop_
_entity.id
_entity.type
_entity.pdbx_description
1 polymer ?
#
loop_
_entity_poly.entity_id
_entity_poly.type
_entity_poly.pdbx_seq_one_letter_code
_entity_poly.pdbx_strand_id
1 'polypeptide(L)'
;MTPLHFLPIASIPAVRPVFMIVTGVFLMIIAWRLAKNAPSRTAGCIRTGALLLGLGYVVLLPLYEAGKIETYSAAKKTYVGSEETALSWHCLKLAVMNSGWLVFGLGVAMHAKVFSPAILRKPATAPLAPHESVA
;
A
#
# COMPACT_ATOMS: atom_id res chain seq x y z
N MET A 1 -17.23 43.18 18.83
CA MET A 1 -16.41 42.16 18.12
C MET A 1 -16.53 40.86 18.90
N THR A 2 -17.37 39.94 18.44
CA THR A 2 -17.53 38.62 19.06
C THR A 2 -16.28 37.78 18.75
N PRO A 3 -15.64 37.15 19.74
CA PRO A 3 -14.51 36.27 19.48
C PRO A 3 -14.97 35.13 18.58
N LEU A 4 -14.31 34.98 17.43
CA LEU A 4 -14.45 33.80 16.58
C LEU A 4 -14.01 32.60 17.43
N HIS A 5 -14.97 31.85 17.95
CA HIS A 5 -14.75 30.52 18.51
C HIS A 5 -14.07 29.69 17.41
N PHE A 6 -12.76 29.48 17.55
CA PHE A 6 -12.04 28.48 16.78
C PHE A 6 -12.75 27.14 16.99
N LEU A 7 -13.54 26.71 15.99
CA LEU A 7 -14.12 25.39 15.96
C LEU A 7 -12.95 24.38 15.98
N PRO A 8 -12.82 23.54 17.01
CA PRO A 8 -11.71 22.57 17.15
C PRO A 8 -11.71 21.50 16.04
N ILE A 9 -12.71 21.53 15.16
CA ILE A 9 -12.85 20.69 13.96
C ILE A 9 -11.66 20.89 12.99
N ALA A 10 -11.04 22.07 12.97
CA ALA A 10 -9.88 22.36 12.11
C ALA A 10 -8.51 22.09 12.79
N SER A 11 -8.48 21.44 13.96
CA SER A 11 -7.21 21.09 14.59
C SER A 11 -6.51 19.97 13.82
N ILE A 12 -5.21 20.12 13.56
CA ILE A 12 -4.34 19.15 12.87
C ILE A 12 -4.53 17.68 13.37
N PRO A 13 -4.66 17.39 14.68
CA PRO A 13 -4.90 16.02 15.14
C PRO A 13 -6.28 15.47 14.73
N ALA A 14 -7.31 16.31 14.62
CA ALA A 14 -8.66 15.87 14.26
C ALA A 14 -8.81 15.51 12.77
N VAL A 15 -8.02 16.14 11.89
CA VAL A 15 -8.06 15.90 10.44
C VAL A 15 -7.28 14.63 10.04
N ARG A 16 -6.31 14.21 10.84
CA ARG A 16 -5.43 13.08 10.53
C ARG A 16 -6.18 11.75 10.31
N PRO A 17 -7.15 11.33 11.13
CA PRO A 17 -7.92 10.11 10.88
C PRO A 17 -8.70 10.18 9.57
N VAL A 18 -9.30 11.33 9.27
CA VAL A 18 -10.05 11.55 8.02
C VAL A 18 -9.13 11.42 6.81
N PHE A 19 -7.95 12.03 6.86
CA PHE A 19 -6.95 11.91 5.80
C PHE A 19 -6.52 10.45 5.57
N MET A 20 -6.32 9.68 6.65
CA MET A 20 -5.96 8.26 6.54
C MET A 20 -7.09 7.44 5.90
N ILE A 21 -8.36 7.67 6.31
CA ILE A 21 -9.53 7.02 5.71
C ILE A 21 -9.60 7.32 4.21
N VAL A 22 -9.50 8.60 3.82
CA VAL A 22 -9.56 9.02 2.42
C VAL A 22 -8.42 8.37 1.62
N THR A 23 -7.21 8.35 2.17
CA THR A 23 -6.05 7.70 1.54
C THR A 23 -6.29 6.21 1.34
N GLY A 24 -6.80 5.50 2.35
CA GLY A 24 -7.10 4.07 2.26
C GLY A 24 -8.15 3.75 1.20
N VAL A 25 -9.26 4.50 1.17
CA VAL A 25 -10.33 4.34 0.16
C VAL A 25 -9.79 4.63 -1.25
N PHE A 26 -9.00 5.70 -1.39
CA PHE A 26 -8.40 6.06 -2.67
C PHE A 26 -7.46 4.98 -3.20
N LEU A 27 -6.61 4.41 -2.34
CA LEU A 27 -5.74 3.27 -2.69
C LEU A 27 -6.56 2.06 -3.16
N MET A 28 -7.66 1.73 -2.49
CA MET A 28 -8.55 0.64 -2.90
C MET A 28 -9.17 0.89 -4.28
N ILE A 29 -9.60 2.12 -4.57
CA ILE A 29 -10.18 2.48 -5.88
C ILE A 29 -9.12 2.35 -6.99
N ILE A 30 -7.91 2.86 -6.77
CA ILE A 30 -6.82 2.71 -7.74
C ILE A 30 -6.47 1.24 -7.94
N ALA A 31 -6.31 0.49 -6.85
CA ALA A 31 -6.01 -0.94 -6.91
C ALA A 31 -7.06 -1.71 -7.70
N TRP A 32 -8.34 -1.40 -7.49
CA TRP A 32 -9.44 -1.97 -8.26
C TRP A 32 -9.32 -1.67 -9.75
N ARG A 33 -9.02 -0.41 -10.11
CA ARG A 33 -8.82 0.00 -11.51
C ARG A 33 -7.63 -0.72 -12.16
N LEU A 34 -6.52 -0.83 -11.45
CA LEU A 34 -5.32 -1.54 -11.93
C LEU A 34 -5.58 -3.05 -12.09
N ALA A 35 -6.30 -3.65 -11.14
CA ALA A 35 -6.59 -5.08 -11.15
C ALA A 35 -7.46 -5.52 -12.33
N LYS A 36 -8.31 -4.64 -12.90
CA LYS A 36 -9.19 -4.98 -14.04
C LYS A 36 -8.43 -5.41 -15.30
N ASN A 37 -7.26 -4.83 -15.53
CA ASN A 37 -6.45 -5.08 -16.74
C ASN A 37 -5.26 -6.00 -16.47
N ALA A 38 -5.13 -6.51 -15.24
CA ALA A 38 -3.99 -7.29 -14.81
C ALA A 38 -4.26 -8.80 -14.92
N PRO A 39 -3.22 -9.63 -15.18
CA PRO A 39 -3.31 -11.08 -15.06
C PRO A 39 -3.79 -11.50 -13.67
N SER A 40 -4.48 -12.64 -13.55
CA SER A 40 -5.15 -13.08 -12.30
C SER A 40 -4.24 -13.09 -11.07
N ARG A 41 -2.98 -13.51 -11.21
CA ARG A 41 -1.98 -13.50 -10.12
C ARG A 41 -1.60 -12.08 -9.70
N THR A 42 -1.27 -11.22 -10.65
CA THR A 42 -0.94 -9.80 -10.41
C THR A 42 -2.12 -9.05 -9.80
N ALA A 43 -3.32 -9.25 -10.36
CA ALA A 43 -4.56 -8.69 -9.85
C ALA A 43 -4.85 -9.17 -8.41
N GLY A 44 -4.48 -10.40 -8.08
CA GLY A 44 -4.56 -10.96 -6.73
C GLY A 44 -3.67 -10.21 -5.76
N CYS A 45 -2.38 -10.06 -6.06
CA CYS A 45 -1.45 -9.29 -5.22
C CYS A 45 -1.91 -7.83 -5.02
N ILE A 46 -2.32 -7.16 -6.10
CA ILE A 46 -2.82 -5.77 -6.01
C ILE A 46 -4.05 -5.68 -5.10
N ARG A 47 -5.04 -6.57 -5.28
CA ARG A 47 -6.26 -6.56 -4.46
C ARG A 47 -5.98 -6.90 -3.00
N THR A 48 -5.22 -7.96 -2.73
CA THR A 48 -4.89 -8.37 -1.36
C THR A 48 -4.08 -7.30 -0.64
N GLY A 49 -3.06 -6.75 -1.29
CA GLY A 49 -2.25 -5.66 -0.72
C GLY A 49 -3.09 -4.41 -0.45
N ALA A 50 -3.94 -4.01 -1.39
CA ALA A 50 -4.82 -2.85 -1.19
C ALA A 50 -5.89 -3.06 -0.12
N LEU A 51 -6.40 -4.29 0.05
CA LEU A 51 -7.32 -4.61 1.15
C LEU A 51 -6.63 -4.58 2.51
N LEU A 52 -5.39 -5.08 2.61
CA LEU A 52 -4.58 -4.95 3.83
C LEU A 52 -4.29 -3.49 4.16
N LEU A 53 -3.87 -2.70 3.17
CA LEU A 53 -3.66 -1.26 3.34
C LEU A 53 -4.96 -0.53 3.69
N GLY A 54 -6.08 -0.89 3.05
CA GLY A 54 -7.40 -0.37 3.37
C GLY A 54 -7.80 -0.66 4.81
N LEU A 55 -7.63 -1.90 5.27
CA LEU A 55 -7.84 -2.26 6.68
C LEU A 55 -6.96 -1.41 7.62
N GLY A 56 -5.68 -1.24 7.29
CA GLY A 56 -4.75 -0.44 8.07
C GLY A 56 -5.13 1.05 8.13
N TYR A 57 -5.40 1.68 6.99
CA TYR A 57 -5.66 3.11 6.87
C TYR A 57 -7.09 3.54 7.20
N VAL A 58 -8.09 2.71 6.92
CA VAL A 58 -9.52 3.04 7.12
C VAL A 58 -10.00 2.63 8.51
N VAL A 59 -9.47 1.55 9.07
CA VAL A 59 -9.97 0.98 10.33
C VAL A 59 -8.93 1.12 11.43
N LEU A 60 -7.76 0.52 11.24
CA LEU A 60 -6.81 0.28 12.31
C LEU A 60 -6.15 1.58 12.81
N LEU A 61 -5.67 2.43 11.90
CA LEU A 61 -5.04 3.71 12.23
C LEU A 61 -6.04 4.75 12.79
N PRO A 62 -7.24 4.95 12.21
CA PRO A 62 -8.23 5.86 12.80
C PRO A 62 -8.66 5.44 14.21
N LEU A 63 -8.87 4.14 14.46
CA LEU A 63 -9.18 3.64 15.81
C LEU A 63 -8.01 3.84 16.79
N TYR A 64 -6.77 3.72 16.30
CA TYR A 64 -5.56 3.98 17.07
C TYR A 64 -5.43 5.47 17.45
N GLU A 65 -5.62 6.37 16.50
CA GLU A 65 -5.57 7.84 16.71
C GLU A 65 -6.76 8.34 17.54
N ALA A 66 -7.93 7.70 17.42
CA ALA A 66 -9.10 8.00 18.25
C ALA A 66 -8.98 7.49 19.70
N GLY A 67 -7.87 6.82 20.05
CA GLY A 67 -7.65 6.25 21.39
C GLY A 67 -8.63 5.14 21.75
N LYS A 68 -9.31 4.53 20.75
CA LYS A 68 -10.20 3.38 20.96
C LYS A 68 -9.41 2.07 21.08
N ILE A 69 -8.21 2.05 20.51
CA ILE A 69 -7.25 0.96 20.64
C ILE A 69 -6.17 1.37 21.64
N GLU A 70 -5.82 0.47 22.55
CA GLU A 70 -4.80 0.70 23.57
C GLU A 70 -3.46 1.06 22.92
N THR A 71 -2.93 2.22 23.31
CA THR A 71 -1.79 2.85 22.66
C THR A 71 -0.54 2.65 23.51
N TYR A 72 0.48 1.97 22.97
CA TYR A 72 1.81 1.97 23.57
C TYR A 72 2.47 3.34 23.34
N SER A 73 2.37 4.25 24.31
CA SER A 73 3.04 5.55 24.24
C SER A 73 4.47 5.45 24.76
N ALA A 74 5.43 5.21 23.87
CA ALA A 74 6.85 5.17 24.20
C ALA A 74 7.34 6.49 24.85
N ALA A 75 6.71 7.61 24.53
CA ALA A 75 7.05 8.93 25.06
C ALA A 75 6.61 9.16 26.52
N LYS A 76 5.56 8.47 26.98
CA LYS A 76 5.02 8.66 28.33
C LYS A 76 5.22 7.45 29.26
N LYS A 77 5.76 6.31 28.78
CA LYS A 77 5.92 5.04 29.51
C LYS A 77 4.68 4.62 30.32
N THR A 78 3.51 5.11 29.94
CA THR A 78 2.26 4.92 30.65
C THR A 78 1.32 4.19 29.70
N TYR A 79 0.91 3.01 30.14
CA TYR A 79 -0.05 2.16 29.46
C TYR A 79 -1.41 2.42 30.08
N VAL A 80 -2.44 2.56 29.25
CA VAL A 80 -3.82 2.61 29.70
C VAL A 80 -4.45 1.30 29.25
N GLY A 81 -4.50 0.31 30.16
CA GLY A 81 -5.04 -1.02 29.87
C GLY A 81 -4.05 -2.17 30.05
N SER A 82 -4.21 -3.22 29.25
CA SER A 82 -3.41 -4.45 29.32
C SER A 82 -2.21 -4.39 28.36
N GLU A 83 -0.99 -4.54 28.87
CA GLU A 83 0.25 -4.49 28.08
C GLU A 83 0.24 -5.48 26.90
N GLU A 84 -0.31 -6.68 27.13
CA GLU A 84 -0.42 -7.73 26.11
C GLU A 84 -1.34 -7.31 24.95
N THR A 85 -2.42 -6.60 25.26
CA THR A 85 -3.39 -6.14 24.27
C THR A 85 -2.80 -4.98 23.45
N ALA A 86 -2.15 -4.02 24.10
CA ALA A 86 -1.46 -2.93 23.42
C ALA A 86 -0.35 -3.43 22.47
N LEU A 87 0.43 -4.42 22.91
CA LEU A 87 1.49 -5.02 22.09
C LEU A 87 0.89 -5.80 20.90
N SER A 88 -0.19 -6.54 21.13
CA SER A 88 -0.92 -7.26 20.08
C SER A 88 -1.44 -6.32 18.99
N TRP A 89 -2.06 -5.20 19.36
CA TRP A 89 -2.51 -4.18 18.41
C TRP A 89 -1.35 -3.51 17.66
N HIS A 90 -0.23 -3.28 18.34
CA HIS A 90 0.96 -2.72 17.71
C HIS A 90 1.57 -3.69 16.68
N CYS A 91 1.71 -4.97 17.04
CA CYS A 91 2.15 -6.03 16.15
C CYS A 91 1.22 -6.20 14.95
N LEU A 92 -0.10 -6.20 15.18
CA LEU A 92 -1.10 -6.30 14.11
C LEU A 92 -0.99 -5.11 13.15
N LYS A 93 -0.86 -3.89 13.68
CA LYS A 93 -0.65 -2.68 12.87
C LYS A 93 0.60 -2.82 11.99
N LEU A 94 1.74 -3.22 12.56
CA LEU A 94 2.99 -3.40 11.83
C LEU A 94 2.85 -4.49 10.76
N ALA A 95 2.26 -5.63 11.10
CA ALA A 95 2.07 -6.73 10.18
C ALA A 95 1.18 -6.30 9.00
N VAL A 96 0.00 -5.73 9.27
CA VAL A 96 -0.96 -5.29 8.24
C VAL A 96 -0.35 -4.21 7.34
N MET A 97 0.36 -3.24 7.91
CA MET A 97 0.89 -2.13 7.13
C MET A 97 2.10 -2.54 6.29
N ASN A 98 3.08 -3.24 6.87
CA ASN A 98 4.26 -3.66 6.12
C ASN A 98 3.93 -4.72 5.07
N SER A 99 3.11 -5.73 5.42
CA SER A 99 2.69 -6.75 4.45
C SER A 99 1.81 -6.16 3.35
N GLY A 100 0.90 -5.24 3.69
CA GLY A 100 0.06 -4.54 2.73
C GLY A 100 0.89 -3.77 1.70
N TRP A 101 1.87 -2.98 2.16
CA TRP A 101 2.76 -2.22 1.27
C TRP A 101 3.63 -3.14 0.41
N LEU A 102 4.18 -4.21 1.00
CA LEU A 102 5.01 -5.19 0.28
C LEU A 102 4.21 -5.88 -0.84
N VAL A 103 3.04 -6.43 -0.50
CA VAL A 103 2.22 -7.20 -1.45
C VAL A 103 1.61 -6.30 -2.52
N PHE A 104 1.18 -5.09 -2.15
CA PHE A 104 0.70 -4.10 -3.10
C PHE A 104 1.81 -3.65 -4.05
N GLY A 105 2.97 -3.29 -3.52
CA GLY A 105 4.14 -2.88 -4.30
C GLY A 105 4.62 -3.97 -5.26
N LEU A 106 4.68 -5.22 -4.80
CA LEU A 106 4.99 -6.38 -5.64
C LEU A 106 3.97 -6.52 -6.78
N GLY A 107 2.68 -6.41 -6.48
CA GLY A 107 1.62 -6.44 -7.48
C GLY A 107 1.77 -5.34 -8.53
N VAL A 108 2.08 -4.12 -8.12
CA VAL A 108 2.34 -2.99 -9.03
C VAL A 108 3.60 -3.23 -9.87
N ALA A 109 4.69 -3.73 -9.29
CA ALA A 109 5.92 -4.04 -10.01
C ALA A 109 5.70 -5.14 -11.08
N MET A 110 4.92 -6.17 -10.75
CA MET A 110 4.51 -7.19 -11.69
C MET A 110 3.61 -6.62 -12.80
N HIS A 111 2.68 -5.72 -12.47
CA HIS A 111 1.82 -5.05 -13.45
C HIS A 111 2.62 -4.18 -14.42
N ALA A 112 3.65 -3.48 -13.91
CA ALA A 112 4.58 -2.69 -14.71
C ALA A 112 5.62 -3.53 -15.47
N LYS A 113 5.55 -4.87 -15.40
CA LYS A 113 6.46 -5.80 -16.08
C LYS A 113 7.94 -5.58 -15.73
N VAL A 114 8.23 -5.12 -14.50
CA VAL A 114 9.61 -4.85 -14.02
C VAL A 114 10.48 -6.11 -14.08
N PHE A 115 9.88 -7.29 -13.90
CA PHE A 115 10.58 -8.58 -13.91
C PHE A 115 10.52 -9.30 -15.26
N SER A 116 10.05 -8.65 -16.33
CA SER A 116 10.08 -9.29 -17.65
C SER A 116 11.53 -9.48 -18.10
N PRO A 117 11.96 -10.71 -18.45
CA PRO A 117 13.28 -10.93 -18.97
C PRO A 117 13.45 -10.08 -20.25
N ALA A 118 14.62 -9.46 -20.39
CA ALA A 118 14.95 -8.73 -21.61
C ALA A 118 14.72 -9.68 -22.80
N ILE A 119 13.89 -9.26 -23.75
CA ILE A 119 13.67 -10.02 -24.98
C ILE A 119 15.06 -10.18 -25.59
N LEU A 120 15.59 -11.41 -25.58
CA LEU A 120 16.81 -11.75 -26.29
C LEU A 120 16.56 -11.41 -27.75
N ARG A 121 17.05 -10.25 -28.21
CA ARG A 121 16.99 -9.87 -29.61
C ARG A 121 17.72 -10.97 -30.34
N LYS A 122 16.97 -11.86 -30.98
CA LYS A 122 17.52 -12.90 -31.85
C LYS A 122 18.43 -12.13 -32.82
N PRO A 123 19.75 -12.39 -32.83
CA PRO A 123 20.63 -11.71 -33.77
C PRO A 123 20.04 -11.94 -35.14
N ALA A 124 19.82 -10.85 -35.89
CA ALA A 124 19.35 -10.95 -37.25
C ALA A 124 20.29 -11.91 -37.96
N THR A 125 19.77 -13.07 -38.37
CA THR A 125 20.51 -14.00 -39.20
C THR A 125 20.84 -13.21 -40.46
N ALA A 126 22.06 -12.70 -40.55
CA ALA A 126 22.52 -12.06 -41.76
C ALA A 126 22.31 -13.07 -42.89
N PRO A 127 21.64 -12.71 -44.00
CA PRO A 127 21.57 -13.60 -45.14
C PRO A 127 23.02 -13.90 -45.55
N LEU A 128 23.39 -15.18 -45.52
CA LEU A 128 24.64 -15.66 -46.10
C LEU A 128 24.70 -15.09 -47.52
N ALA A 129 25.71 -14.27 -47.79
CA ALA A 129 25.96 -13.76 -49.12
C ALA A 129 26.02 -14.96 -50.09
N PRO A 130 25.37 -14.91 -51.26
CA PRO A 130 25.53 -15.94 -52.26
C PRO A 130 26.99 -15.88 -52.70
N HIS A 131 27.79 -16.87 -52.30
CA HIS A 131 29.10 -17.05 -52.91
C HIS A 131 28.87 -17.30 -54.40
N GLU A 132 29.45 -16.42 -55.21
CA GLU A 132 29.52 -16.51 -56.66
C GLU A 132 29.90 -17.93 -57.08
N SER A 133 29.06 -18.51 -57.93
CA SER A 133 29.39 -19.67 -58.74
C SER A 133 30.54 -19.29 -59.67
N VAL A 134 31.75 -19.72 -59.36
CA VAL A 134 32.88 -19.68 -60.29
C VAL A 134 32.65 -20.79 -61.32
N ALA A 135 32.48 -20.34 -62.57
CA ALA A 135 32.45 -21.16 -63.78
C ALA A 135 33.83 -21.73 -64.13
#